data_AF-A0A4D7B2U8-F1
#
_entry.id   AF-A0A4D7B2U8-F1
#
_cell.length_a   1.000
_cell.length_b   1.000
_cell.length_c   1.000
_cell.angle_alpha   90.00
_cell.angle_beta   90.00
_cell.angle_gamma   90.00
#
_symmetry.space_group_name_H-M   'P 1'
#
loop_
_entity.id
_entity.type
_entity.pdbx_description
1 polymer ?
#
loop_
_entity_poly.entity_id
_entity_poly.type
_entity_poly.pdbx_seq_one_letter_code
_entity_poly.pdbx_strand_id
1 'polypeptide(L)'
;MLRAIRVFLGLFCGVSTVVFAGAADAQGDADRRRQVLPFVRDATDCISRAAREDREFTRAVLAGNLPPLLARAKSRCIDQLAAMSIAHDRIYGPGSGGAFMRGPYEADLERAVRTRLKAEIDQISSQLQQAQGERARDEFFDCAFAAAERMLRSNEPAESIARGAMSVCHAKLGAAIEALSGALGGGRVSAEDERYLEERVRDRLIAAIIARRSDLAASAPATAPATRAPAPAVPGAPRQAAPPATRPDGALSQEELTARYPNSGPALPPLQQCLAGAMRAGMDGRMVPRDTALAASLDACRPEIEALGRSLVWDGLEPSLDKGRQAAFVIAKGHAEALLDN
;
A
#
# COMPACT_ATOMS: atom_id res chain seq x y z
N MET A 1 -15.99 9.82 -25.94
CA MET A 1 -15.15 9.96 -27.15
C MET A 1 -14.92 8.58 -27.77
N LEU A 2 -15.85 8.13 -28.63
CA LEU A 2 -15.77 6.84 -29.32
C LEU A 2 -14.87 6.98 -30.56
N ARG A 3 -13.84 6.13 -30.68
CA ARG A 3 -13.00 6.04 -31.88
C ARG A 3 -13.57 4.98 -32.83
N ALA A 4 -14.03 5.46 -33.98
CA ALA A 4 -14.39 4.67 -35.15
C ALA A 4 -13.15 4.00 -35.75
N ILE A 5 -13.17 2.66 -35.84
CA ILE A 5 -12.16 1.88 -36.56
C ILE A 5 -12.71 1.62 -37.96
N ARG A 6 -12.07 2.25 -38.95
CA ARG A 6 -12.34 2.08 -40.38
C ARG A 6 -11.95 0.67 -40.81
N VAL A 7 -12.95 -0.05 -41.32
CA VAL A 7 -12.84 -1.29 -42.08
C VAL A 7 -12.17 -0.96 -43.42
N PHE A 8 -10.98 -1.50 -43.68
CA PHE A 8 -10.37 -1.50 -45.02
C PHE A 8 -10.54 -2.89 -45.61
N LEU A 9 -11.57 -3.03 -46.44
CA LEU A 9 -11.85 -4.22 -47.25
C LEU A 9 -10.99 -4.12 -48.52
N GLY A 10 -9.80 -4.70 -48.48
CA GLY A 10 -8.88 -4.78 -49.63
C GLY A 10 -9.14 -6.05 -50.44
N LEU A 11 -9.87 -5.89 -51.55
CA LEU A 11 -10.15 -6.88 -52.58
C LEU A 11 -8.86 -7.21 -53.37
N PHE A 12 -8.19 -8.32 -53.04
CA PHE A 12 -7.16 -8.94 -53.89
C PHE A 12 -7.66 -10.29 -54.40
N CYS A 13 -8.27 -10.29 -55.60
CA CYS A 13 -8.49 -11.50 -56.39
C CYS A 13 -7.17 -11.89 -57.08
N GLY A 14 -6.30 -12.61 -56.37
CA GLY A 14 -5.13 -13.27 -56.93
C GLY A 14 -5.38 -14.78 -57.05
N VAL A 15 -5.42 -15.29 -58.27
CA VAL A 15 -5.56 -16.72 -58.61
C VAL A 15 -4.48 -17.53 -57.89
N SER A 16 -4.88 -18.26 -56.84
CA SER A 16 -4.02 -19.20 -56.13
C SER A 16 -4.28 -20.60 -56.66
N THR A 17 -3.35 -21.12 -57.47
CA THR A 17 -3.24 -22.54 -57.76
C THR A 17 -2.85 -23.28 -56.48
N VAL A 18 -3.83 -23.79 -55.75
CA VAL A 18 -3.60 -24.64 -54.58
C VAL A 18 -3.14 -26.01 -55.09
N VAL A 19 -1.82 -26.23 -55.09
CA VAL A 19 -1.22 -27.54 -55.27
C VAL A 19 -1.51 -28.35 -54.00
N PHE A 20 -2.59 -29.15 -54.04
CA PHE A 20 -2.88 -30.16 -53.02
C PHE A 20 -2.00 -31.40 -53.25
N ALA A 21 -0.72 -31.30 -52.88
CA ALA A 21 0.17 -32.45 -52.72
C ALA A 21 0.70 -32.42 -51.27
N GLY A 22 0.14 -33.23 -50.37
CA GLY A 22 0.65 -33.27 -48.99
C GLY A 22 -0.15 -34.05 -47.94
N ALA A 23 -1.30 -34.66 -48.26
CA ALA A 23 -2.06 -35.39 -47.25
C ALA A 23 -1.39 -36.72 -46.83
N ALA A 24 -0.64 -37.38 -47.73
CA ALA A 24 0.04 -38.64 -47.44
C ALA A 24 1.32 -38.46 -46.59
N ASP A 25 2.10 -37.39 -46.83
CA ASP A 25 3.31 -37.10 -46.04
C ASP A 25 2.99 -36.57 -44.64
N ALA A 26 1.87 -35.85 -44.48
CA ALA A 26 1.44 -35.32 -43.19
C ALA A 26 1.11 -36.41 -42.15
N GLN A 27 0.54 -37.54 -42.59
CA GLN A 27 0.23 -38.66 -41.70
C GLN A 27 1.51 -39.37 -41.23
N GLY A 28 2.49 -39.54 -42.13
CA GLY A 28 3.81 -40.09 -41.79
C GLY A 28 4.59 -39.20 -40.82
N ASP A 29 4.50 -37.87 -40.96
CA ASP A 29 5.14 -36.92 -40.04
C ASP A 29 4.58 -36.97 -38.63
N ALA A 30 3.26 -37.11 -38.48
CA ALA A 30 2.63 -37.23 -37.18
C ALA A 30 3.11 -38.50 -36.44
N ASP A 31 3.20 -39.63 -37.14
CA ASP A 31 3.67 -40.89 -36.55
C ASP A 31 5.16 -40.87 -36.23
N ARG A 32 5.99 -40.25 -37.09
CA ARG A 32 7.41 -40.01 -36.80
C ARG A 32 7.60 -39.14 -35.55
N ARG A 33 6.80 -38.08 -35.40
CA ARG A 33 6.85 -37.23 -34.19
C ARG A 33 6.50 -38.03 -32.94
N ARG A 34 5.44 -38.84 -32.99
CA ARG A 34 5.02 -39.68 -31.85
C ARG A 34 6.13 -40.62 -31.38
N GLN A 35 6.96 -41.13 -32.29
CA GLN A 35 8.09 -41.99 -31.95
C GLN A 35 9.24 -41.24 -31.25
N VAL A 36 9.47 -39.96 -31.57
CA VAL A 36 10.52 -39.13 -30.93
C VAL A 36 10.06 -38.54 -29.58
N LEU A 37 8.75 -38.31 -29.40
CA LEU A 37 8.19 -37.64 -28.23
C LEU A 37 8.65 -38.18 -26.85
N PRO A 38 8.78 -39.49 -26.61
CA PRO A 38 9.28 -40.00 -25.33
C PRO A 38 10.68 -39.47 -24.99
N PHE A 39 11.60 -39.45 -25.96
CA PHE A 39 12.96 -38.96 -25.74
C PHE A 39 13.01 -37.45 -25.48
N VAL A 40 12.14 -36.69 -26.15
CA VAL A 40 11.97 -35.24 -25.87
C VAL A 40 11.48 -35.03 -24.45
N ARG A 41 10.51 -35.83 -24.00
CA ARG A 41 10.00 -35.76 -22.63
C ARG A 41 11.08 -36.09 -21.62
N ASP A 42 11.80 -37.20 -21.80
CA ASP A 42 12.86 -37.63 -20.89
C ASP A 42 13.98 -36.59 -20.77
N ALA A 43 14.41 -35.99 -21.89
CA ALA A 43 15.39 -34.93 -21.90
C ALA A 43 14.90 -33.68 -21.14
N THR A 44 13.68 -33.22 -21.42
CA THR A 44 13.14 -32.04 -20.73
C THR A 44 12.84 -32.32 -19.25
N ASP A 45 12.47 -33.53 -18.87
CA ASP A 45 12.27 -33.94 -17.48
C ASP A 45 13.60 -33.95 -16.71
N CYS A 46 14.68 -34.45 -17.33
CA CYS A 46 16.03 -34.33 -16.77
C CYS A 46 16.40 -32.87 -16.54
N ILE A 47 16.25 -32.01 -17.55
CA ILE A 47 16.60 -30.59 -17.47
C ILE A 47 15.76 -29.89 -16.39
N SER A 48 14.46 -30.17 -16.31
CA SER A 48 13.57 -29.56 -15.31
C SER A 48 13.98 -29.95 -13.89
N ARG A 49 14.34 -31.22 -13.67
CA ARG A 49 14.84 -31.71 -12.38
C ARG A 49 16.18 -31.08 -12.01
N ALA A 50 17.14 -31.06 -12.94
CA ALA A 50 18.45 -30.46 -12.75
C ALA A 50 18.36 -28.94 -12.50
N ALA A 51 17.42 -28.27 -13.16
CA ALA A 51 17.09 -26.86 -12.97
C ALA A 51 16.55 -26.60 -11.55
N ARG A 52 15.61 -27.42 -11.08
CA ARG A 52 15.03 -27.32 -9.74
C ARG A 52 16.05 -27.56 -8.62
N GLU A 53 17.03 -28.43 -8.85
CA GLU A 53 18.11 -28.74 -7.90
C GLU A 53 19.22 -27.67 -7.86
N ASP A 54 19.24 -26.73 -8.80
CA ASP A 54 20.24 -25.65 -8.83
C ASP A 54 19.96 -24.67 -7.67
N ARG A 55 21.00 -24.31 -6.91
CA ARG A 55 20.88 -23.39 -5.76
C ARG A 55 20.35 -22.02 -6.15
N GLU A 56 20.51 -21.63 -7.41
CA GLU A 56 20.03 -20.36 -7.96
C GLU A 56 18.60 -20.44 -8.48
N PHE A 57 17.91 -21.58 -8.38
CA PHE A 57 16.56 -21.78 -8.91
C PHE A 57 15.56 -20.73 -8.42
N THR A 58 15.43 -20.55 -7.11
CA THR A 58 14.52 -19.57 -6.52
C THR A 58 14.83 -18.15 -7.01
N ARG A 59 16.11 -17.76 -7.06
CA ARG A 59 16.52 -16.44 -7.54
C ARG A 59 16.18 -16.26 -9.02
N ALA A 60 16.45 -17.26 -9.85
CA ALA A 60 16.17 -17.23 -11.29
C ALA A 60 14.66 -17.14 -11.58
N VAL A 61 13.83 -17.88 -10.82
CA VAL A 61 12.37 -17.83 -10.92
C VAL A 61 11.85 -16.43 -10.59
N LEU A 62 12.28 -15.86 -9.46
CA LEU A 62 11.86 -14.52 -9.02
C LEU A 62 12.33 -13.42 -9.99
N ALA A 63 13.51 -13.57 -10.59
CA ALA A 63 14.02 -12.64 -11.59
C ALA A 63 13.42 -12.86 -12.99
N GLY A 64 12.61 -13.91 -13.19
CA GLY A 64 12.10 -14.31 -14.51
C GLY A 64 13.18 -14.76 -15.50
N ASN A 65 14.40 -15.06 -15.06
CA ASN A 65 15.58 -15.29 -15.89
C ASN A 65 16.09 -16.75 -15.78
N LEU A 66 15.39 -17.68 -16.41
CA LEU A 66 15.77 -19.10 -16.46
C LEU A 66 16.92 -19.47 -17.43
N PRO A 67 17.17 -18.78 -18.57
CA PRO A 67 18.14 -19.26 -19.56
C PRO A 67 19.54 -19.62 -19.04
N PRO A 68 20.19 -18.82 -18.16
CA PRO A 68 21.51 -19.18 -17.62
C PRO A 68 21.50 -20.47 -16.79
N LEU A 69 20.39 -20.73 -16.12
CA LEU A 69 20.18 -21.92 -15.31
C LEU A 69 19.89 -23.14 -16.19
N LEU A 70 19.09 -22.98 -17.26
CA LEU A 70 18.85 -24.04 -18.24
C LEU A 70 20.14 -24.46 -18.96
N ALA A 71 21.03 -23.53 -19.28
CA ALA A 71 22.33 -23.84 -19.88
C ALA A 71 23.16 -24.79 -18.99
N ARG A 72 23.18 -24.57 -17.66
CA ARG A 72 23.83 -25.46 -16.69
C ARG A 72 23.08 -26.78 -16.49
N ALA A 73 21.75 -26.73 -16.48
CA ALA A 73 20.95 -27.95 -16.35
C ALA A 73 21.17 -28.90 -17.54
N LYS A 74 21.31 -28.36 -18.76
CA LYS A 74 21.60 -29.14 -19.97
C LYS A 74 22.92 -29.90 -19.88
N SER A 75 23.99 -29.29 -19.33
CA SER A 75 25.28 -29.98 -19.21
C SER A 75 25.24 -31.16 -18.23
N ARG A 76 24.26 -31.21 -17.31
CA ARG A 76 23.99 -32.36 -16.43
C ARG A 76 23.14 -33.45 -17.08
N CYS A 77 22.56 -33.19 -18.26
CA CYS A 77 21.59 -34.07 -18.94
C CYS A 77 22.07 -34.51 -20.34
N ILE A 78 23.39 -34.63 -20.52
CA ILE A 78 24.00 -34.95 -21.82
C ILE A 78 23.52 -36.30 -22.35
N ASP A 79 23.36 -37.31 -21.49
CA ASP A 79 22.96 -38.66 -21.92
C ASP A 79 21.53 -38.68 -22.49
N GLN A 80 20.58 -37.98 -21.84
CA GLN A 80 19.20 -37.88 -22.32
C GLN A 80 19.11 -37.06 -23.61
N LEU A 81 19.90 -35.98 -23.72
CA LEU A 81 19.99 -35.18 -24.94
C LEU A 81 20.60 -35.99 -26.09
N ALA A 82 21.63 -36.79 -25.83
CA ALA A 82 22.24 -37.68 -26.81
C ALA A 82 21.25 -38.75 -27.30
N ALA A 83 20.52 -39.39 -26.38
CA ALA A 83 19.48 -40.37 -26.73
C ALA A 83 18.39 -39.75 -27.62
N MET A 84 17.94 -38.53 -27.30
CA MET A 84 17.00 -37.78 -28.13
C MET A 84 17.55 -37.47 -29.51
N SER A 85 18.81 -37.04 -29.62
CA SER A 85 19.47 -36.80 -30.91
C SER A 85 19.53 -38.06 -31.77
N ILE A 86 19.95 -39.19 -31.17
CA ILE A 86 20.06 -40.48 -31.86
C ILE A 86 18.69 -40.96 -32.34
N ALA A 87 17.65 -40.86 -31.50
CA ALA A 87 16.29 -41.22 -31.87
C ALA A 87 15.78 -40.36 -33.04
N HIS A 88 16.06 -39.06 -33.02
CA HIS A 88 15.69 -38.15 -34.10
C HIS A 88 16.43 -38.48 -35.40
N ASP A 89 17.74 -38.73 -35.34
CA ASP A 89 18.55 -39.14 -36.50
C ASP A 89 18.04 -40.45 -37.13
N ARG A 90 17.63 -41.42 -36.30
CA ARG A 90 17.07 -42.69 -36.78
C ARG A 90 15.77 -42.52 -37.57
N ILE A 91 14.97 -41.50 -37.24
CA ILE A 91 13.62 -41.32 -37.79
C ILE A 91 13.59 -40.31 -38.95
N TYR A 92 14.40 -39.25 -38.87
CA TYR A 92 14.42 -38.14 -39.83
C TYR A 92 15.69 -38.09 -40.69
N GLY A 93 16.66 -38.95 -40.42
CA GLY A 93 17.90 -39.08 -41.19
C GLY A 93 19.12 -38.47 -40.48
N PRO A 94 20.35 -38.83 -40.93
CA PRO A 94 21.59 -38.40 -40.28
C PRO A 94 21.72 -36.88 -40.15
N GLY A 95 22.11 -36.40 -38.98
CA GLY A 95 22.36 -34.97 -38.69
C GLY A 95 21.10 -34.18 -38.33
N SER A 96 19.92 -34.76 -38.47
CA SER A 96 18.64 -34.11 -38.13
C SER A 96 18.48 -33.88 -36.63
N GLY A 97 18.99 -34.76 -35.77
CA GLY A 97 18.93 -34.65 -34.31
C GLY A 97 19.73 -33.46 -33.78
N GLY A 98 20.94 -33.26 -34.31
CA GLY A 98 21.74 -32.07 -33.98
C GLY A 98 21.10 -30.76 -34.42
N ALA A 99 20.46 -30.74 -35.60
CA ALA A 99 19.71 -29.60 -36.08
C ALA A 99 18.44 -29.33 -35.24
N PHE A 100 17.72 -30.39 -34.85
CA PHE A 100 16.55 -30.30 -33.99
C PHE A 100 16.89 -29.73 -32.61
N MET A 101 17.96 -30.23 -31.97
CA MET A 101 18.42 -29.75 -30.67
C MET A 101 18.78 -28.27 -30.67
N ARG A 102 19.54 -27.79 -31.67
CA ARG A 102 19.96 -26.39 -31.76
C ARG A 102 18.88 -25.42 -32.28
N GLY A 103 17.81 -25.96 -32.85
CA GLY A 103 16.73 -25.18 -33.44
C GLY A 103 15.44 -25.30 -32.63
N PRO A 104 14.43 -26.05 -33.11
CA PRO A 104 13.11 -26.09 -32.48
C PRO A 104 13.10 -26.49 -31.01
N TYR A 105 13.94 -27.44 -30.60
CA TYR A 105 13.99 -27.88 -29.19
C TYR A 105 14.50 -26.77 -28.27
N GLU A 106 15.62 -26.12 -28.63
CA GLU A 106 16.19 -25.02 -27.83
C GLU A 106 15.20 -23.85 -27.71
N ALA A 107 14.57 -23.47 -28.82
CA ALA A 107 13.60 -22.39 -28.86
C ALA A 107 12.38 -22.66 -27.96
N ASP A 108 12.02 -23.93 -27.77
CA ASP A 108 10.87 -24.35 -26.96
C ASP A 108 11.21 -24.65 -25.49
N LEU A 109 12.48 -24.91 -25.21
CA LEU A 109 12.94 -25.51 -23.96
C LEU A 109 12.49 -24.72 -22.74
N GLU A 110 12.62 -23.39 -22.77
CA GLU A 110 12.23 -22.56 -21.63
C GLU A 110 10.73 -22.69 -21.32
N ARG A 111 9.86 -22.63 -22.34
CA ARG A 111 8.41 -22.80 -22.16
C ARG A 111 8.10 -24.18 -21.60
N ALA A 112 8.74 -25.22 -22.13
CA ALA A 112 8.51 -26.60 -21.74
C ALA A 112 8.95 -26.89 -20.29
N VAL A 113 10.05 -26.28 -19.84
CA VAL A 113 10.54 -26.38 -18.45
C VAL A 113 9.65 -25.58 -17.50
N ARG A 114 9.27 -24.34 -17.85
CA ARG A 114 8.32 -23.53 -17.06
C ARG A 114 7.00 -24.26 -16.84
N THR A 115 6.50 -24.94 -17.87
CA THR A 115 5.26 -25.71 -17.78
C THR A 115 5.37 -26.85 -16.76
N ARG A 116 6.51 -27.55 -16.74
CA ARG A 116 6.76 -28.65 -15.80
C ARG A 116 6.98 -28.19 -14.36
N LEU A 117 7.63 -27.04 -14.18
CA LEU A 117 7.94 -26.46 -12.87
C LEU A 117 6.88 -25.47 -12.39
N LYS A 118 5.71 -25.43 -13.06
CA LYS A 118 4.66 -24.45 -12.76
C LYS A 118 4.24 -24.50 -11.28
N ALA A 119 4.01 -25.70 -10.75
CA ALA A 119 3.59 -25.87 -9.37
C ALA A 119 4.62 -25.32 -8.37
N GLU A 120 5.91 -25.63 -8.57
CA GLU A 120 6.98 -25.11 -7.72
C GLU A 120 7.17 -23.59 -7.87
N ILE A 121 7.06 -23.06 -9.09
CA ILE A 121 7.14 -21.60 -9.34
C ILE A 121 5.99 -20.87 -8.63
N ASP A 122 4.76 -21.39 -8.75
CA ASP A 122 3.57 -20.83 -8.10
C ASP A 122 3.72 -20.93 -6.57
N GLN A 123 4.28 -22.03 -6.05
CA GLN A 123 4.57 -22.19 -4.62
C GLN A 123 5.60 -21.17 -4.11
N ILE A 124 6.73 -20.99 -4.82
CA ILE A 124 7.76 -19.99 -4.45
C ILE A 124 7.14 -18.58 -4.46
N SER A 125 6.35 -18.27 -5.49
CA SER A 125 5.74 -16.95 -5.64
C SER A 125 4.75 -16.66 -4.52
N SER A 126 3.88 -17.62 -4.19
CA SER A 126 2.92 -17.48 -3.09
C SER A 126 3.60 -17.37 -1.72
N GLN A 127 4.66 -18.13 -1.46
CA GLN A 127 5.45 -18.01 -0.22
C GLN A 127 6.09 -16.64 -0.07
N LEU A 128 6.65 -16.08 -1.15
CA LEU A 128 7.23 -14.74 -1.12
C LEU A 128 6.16 -13.68 -0.88
N GLN A 129 5.02 -13.78 -1.55
CA GLN A 129 3.89 -12.86 -1.36
C GLN A 129 3.36 -12.92 0.08
N GLN A 130 3.23 -14.10 0.66
CA GLN A 130 2.85 -14.27 2.07
C GLN A 130 3.86 -13.62 3.01
N ALA A 131 5.16 -13.89 2.82
CA ALA A 131 6.20 -13.29 3.64
C ALA A 131 6.26 -11.75 3.50
N GLN A 132 6.00 -11.22 2.30
CA GLN A 132 5.89 -9.77 2.07
C GLN A 132 4.65 -9.19 2.75
N GLY A 133 3.50 -9.87 2.67
CA GLY A 133 2.27 -9.47 3.35
C GLY A 133 2.40 -9.45 4.87
N GLU A 134 3.06 -10.46 5.44
CA GLU A 134 3.37 -10.51 6.87
C GLU A 134 4.27 -9.34 7.29
N ARG A 135 5.37 -9.10 6.57
CA ARG A 135 6.26 -7.95 6.86
C ARG A 135 5.54 -6.61 6.76
N ALA A 136 4.78 -6.39 5.69
CA ALA A 136 4.05 -5.14 5.51
C ALA A 136 3.01 -4.90 6.61
N ARG A 137 2.32 -5.97 7.03
CA ARG A 137 1.37 -5.94 8.14
C ARG A 137 2.08 -5.60 9.46
N ASP A 138 3.19 -6.27 9.76
CA ASP A 138 3.91 -6.08 11.01
C ASP A 138 4.50 -4.66 11.08
N GLU A 139 5.09 -4.16 9.99
CA GLU A 139 5.55 -2.77 9.89
C GLU A 139 4.42 -1.74 10.09
N PHE A 140 3.23 -2.01 9.57
CA PHE A 140 2.07 -1.15 9.79
C PHE A 140 1.70 -1.13 11.28
N PHE A 141 1.59 -2.28 11.94
CA PHE A 141 1.21 -2.33 13.35
C PHE A 141 2.27 -1.69 14.23
N ASP A 142 3.56 -1.89 13.96
CA ASP A 142 4.65 -1.23 14.68
C ASP A 142 4.52 0.30 14.60
N CYS A 143 4.26 0.83 13.40
CA CYS A 143 4.00 2.25 13.22
C CYS A 143 2.76 2.71 13.98
N ALA A 144 1.65 1.99 13.84
CA ALA A 144 0.37 2.36 14.42
C ALA A 144 0.43 2.36 15.96
N PHE A 145 1.10 1.37 16.56
CA PHE A 145 1.31 1.32 17.99
C PHE A 145 2.22 2.43 18.50
N ALA A 146 3.35 2.69 17.83
CA ALA A 146 4.21 3.81 18.19
C ALA A 146 3.48 5.18 18.10
N ALA A 147 2.59 5.35 17.11
CA ALA A 147 1.73 6.53 17.00
C ALA A 147 0.68 6.57 18.12
N ALA A 148 0.03 5.44 18.42
CA ALA A 148 -0.96 5.33 19.48
C ALA A 148 -0.38 5.62 20.87
N GLU A 149 0.82 5.11 21.18
CA GLU A 149 1.49 5.31 22.48
C GLU A 149 1.74 6.79 22.80
N ARG A 150 2.04 7.62 21.79
CA ARG A 150 2.15 9.08 21.95
C ARG A 150 0.83 9.73 22.39
N MET A 151 -0.30 9.14 21.99
CA MET A 151 -1.64 9.63 22.28
C MET A 151 -2.27 8.99 23.53
N LEU A 152 -1.72 7.89 24.05
CA LEU A 152 -2.29 7.16 25.20
C LEU A 152 -2.41 8.01 26.47
N ARG A 153 -1.59 9.06 26.60
CA ARG A 153 -1.64 10.03 27.71
C ARG A 153 -2.82 11.00 27.62
N SER A 154 -3.48 11.10 26.47
CA SER A 154 -4.70 11.89 26.32
C SER A 154 -5.91 11.12 26.85
N ASN A 155 -6.95 11.85 27.27
CA ASN A 155 -8.25 11.28 27.65
C ASN A 155 -9.16 10.99 26.43
N GLU A 156 -8.62 11.00 25.20
CA GLU A 156 -9.40 10.75 23.99
C GLU A 156 -9.92 9.30 23.95
N PRO A 157 -11.09 9.03 23.36
CA PRO A 157 -11.58 7.66 23.19
C PRO A 157 -10.64 6.85 22.30
N ALA A 158 -10.59 5.52 22.53
CA ALA A 158 -9.70 4.63 21.79
C ALA A 158 -9.91 4.70 20.26
N GLU A 159 -11.14 4.97 19.82
CA GLU A 159 -11.48 5.17 18.40
C GLU A 159 -10.80 6.40 17.79
N SER A 160 -10.73 7.52 18.52
CA SER A 160 -9.99 8.72 18.08
C SER A 160 -8.50 8.44 17.95
N ILE A 161 -7.92 7.71 18.91
CA ILE A 161 -6.51 7.33 18.90
C ILE A 161 -6.22 6.40 17.72
N ALA A 162 -7.05 5.37 17.50
CA ALA A 162 -6.88 4.43 16.40
C ALA A 162 -6.93 5.15 15.04
N ARG A 163 -7.92 6.03 14.82
CA ARG A 163 -8.00 6.84 13.59
C ARG A 163 -6.77 7.73 13.39
N GLY A 164 -6.31 8.38 14.46
CA GLY A 164 -5.09 9.20 14.40
C GLY A 164 -3.86 8.39 14.04
N ALA A 165 -3.69 7.21 14.65
CA ALA A 165 -2.56 6.32 14.39
C ALA A 165 -2.58 5.77 12.95
N MET A 166 -3.75 5.38 12.46
CA MET A 166 -3.92 4.95 11.06
C MET A 166 -3.61 6.08 10.07
N SER A 167 -4.04 7.31 10.34
CA SER A 167 -3.74 8.48 9.51
C SER A 167 -2.23 8.73 9.40
N VAL A 168 -1.51 8.66 10.53
CA VAL A 168 -0.04 8.78 10.57
C VAL A 168 0.63 7.66 9.76
N CYS A 169 0.08 6.45 9.80
CA CYS A 169 0.67 5.26 9.18
C CYS A 169 0.01 4.85 7.84
N HIS A 170 -0.72 5.76 7.18
CA HIS A 170 -1.54 5.45 6.00
C HIS A 170 -0.73 4.84 4.85
N ALA A 171 0.51 5.30 4.62
CA ALA A 171 1.39 4.75 3.59
C ALA A 171 1.73 3.27 3.84
N LYS A 172 1.95 2.90 5.11
CA LYS A 172 2.21 1.50 5.51
C LYS A 172 0.94 0.66 5.46
N LEU A 173 -0.21 1.25 5.80
CA LEU A 173 -1.51 0.60 5.64
C LEU A 173 -1.78 0.25 4.18
N GLY A 174 -1.56 1.19 3.27
CA GLY A 174 -1.67 0.96 1.82
C GLY A 174 -0.77 -0.18 1.34
N ALA A 175 0.51 -0.17 1.75
CA ALA A 175 1.45 -1.26 1.42
C ALA A 175 0.99 -2.63 1.96
N ALA A 176 0.42 -2.67 3.17
CA ALA A 176 -0.12 -3.90 3.75
C ALA A 176 -1.36 -4.40 2.99
N ILE A 177 -2.25 -3.51 2.57
CA ILE A 177 -3.44 -3.83 1.76
C ILE A 177 -3.03 -4.32 0.37
N GLU A 178 -2.06 -3.66 -0.28
CA GLU A 178 -1.51 -4.09 -1.56
C GLU A 178 -0.85 -5.47 -1.48
N ALA A 179 -0.09 -5.74 -0.42
CA ALA A 179 0.55 -7.04 -0.24
C ALA A 179 -0.49 -8.16 0.00
N LEU A 180 -1.55 -7.88 0.76
CA LEU A 180 -2.66 -8.81 0.98
C LEU A 180 -3.42 -9.12 -0.33
N SER A 181 -3.63 -8.10 -1.17
CA SER A 181 -4.33 -8.28 -2.45
C SER A 181 -3.49 -9.06 -3.48
N GLY A 182 -2.18 -8.85 -3.48
CA GLY A 182 -1.23 -9.65 -4.25
C GLY A 182 -1.37 -11.14 -3.93
N ALA A 183 -1.53 -11.50 -2.65
CA ALA A 183 -1.70 -12.87 -2.20
C ALA A 183 -3.06 -13.49 -2.61
N LEU A 184 -4.09 -12.68 -2.87
CA LEU A 184 -5.42 -13.13 -3.32
C LEU A 184 -5.54 -13.27 -4.85
N GLY A 185 -4.43 -13.19 -5.58
CA GLY A 185 -4.40 -13.41 -7.03
C GLY A 185 -4.23 -12.14 -7.87
N GLY A 186 -3.73 -11.05 -7.29
CA GLY A 186 -3.26 -9.88 -8.04
C GLY A 186 -4.36 -9.05 -8.70
N GLY A 187 -5.62 -9.24 -8.30
CA GLY A 187 -6.72 -8.36 -8.68
C GLY A 187 -6.59 -7.01 -7.97
N ARG A 188 -7.04 -5.94 -8.64
CA ARG A 188 -7.27 -4.66 -7.94
C ARG A 188 -8.30 -4.91 -6.85
N VAL A 189 -7.96 -4.54 -5.62
CA VAL A 189 -8.89 -4.56 -4.48
C VAL A 189 -10.07 -3.66 -4.83
N SER A 190 -11.30 -4.17 -4.65
CA SER A 190 -12.47 -3.31 -4.75
C SER A 190 -12.38 -2.22 -3.68
N ALA A 191 -12.88 -1.02 -3.96
CA ALA A 191 -13.00 0.02 -2.94
C ALA A 191 -13.83 -0.44 -1.72
N GLU A 192 -14.71 -1.42 -1.90
CA GLU A 192 -15.47 -2.05 -0.80
C GLU A 192 -14.59 -2.96 0.06
N ASP A 193 -13.73 -3.77 -0.56
CA ASP A 193 -12.80 -4.65 0.15
C ASP A 193 -11.74 -3.85 0.93
N GLU A 194 -11.27 -2.74 0.35
CA GLU A 194 -10.33 -1.83 1.00
C GLU A 194 -10.95 -1.25 2.28
N ARG A 195 -12.18 -0.71 2.19
CA ARG A 195 -12.91 -0.20 3.37
C ARG A 195 -13.13 -1.28 4.43
N TYR A 196 -13.47 -2.50 4.02
CA TYR A 196 -13.65 -3.62 4.94
C TYR A 196 -12.34 -3.97 5.67
N LEU A 197 -11.22 -3.98 4.95
CA LEU A 197 -9.90 -4.23 5.54
C LEU A 197 -9.49 -3.12 6.51
N GLU A 198 -9.67 -1.85 6.11
CA GLU A 198 -9.41 -0.70 6.98
C GLU A 198 -10.23 -0.76 8.27
N GLU A 199 -11.52 -1.09 8.16
CA GLU A 199 -12.41 -1.26 9.31
C GLU A 199 -11.93 -2.38 10.24
N ARG A 200 -11.55 -3.55 9.72
CA ARG A 200 -11.01 -4.63 10.55
C ARG A 200 -9.68 -4.27 11.22
N VAL A 201 -8.83 -3.54 10.52
CA VAL A 201 -7.55 -3.05 11.06
C VAL A 201 -7.81 -2.06 12.19
N ARG A 202 -8.74 -1.12 11.98
CA ARG A 202 -9.18 -0.16 12.99
C ARG A 202 -9.69 -0.84 14.25
N ASP A 203 -10.57 -1.84 14.11
CA ASP A 203 -11.15 -2.55 15.25
C ASP A 203 -10.09 -3.30 16.07
N ARG A 204 -9.13 -3.95 15.41
CA ARG A 204 -7.98 -4.58 16.08
C ARG A 204 -7.13 -3.56 16.83
N LEU A 205 -6.87 -2.41 16.22
CA LEU A 205 -6.09 -1.35 16.84
C LEU A 205 -6.81 -0.76 18.06
N ILE A 206 -8.13 -0.55 17.98
CA ILE A 206 -8.97 -0.11 19.11
C ILE A 206 -8.86 -1.11 20.27
N ALA A 207 -9.04 -2.40 20.01
CA ALA A 207 -8.95 -3.44 21.04
C ALA A 207 -7.58 -3.44 21.73
N ALA A 208 -6.51 -3.32 20.95
CA ALA A 208 -5.15 -3.27 21.47
C ALA A 208 -4.86 -2.00 22.28
N ILE A 209 -5.39 -0.84 21.86
CA ILE A 209 -5.31 0.42 22.61
C ILE A 209 -6.01 0.30 23.97
N ILE A 210 -7.20 -0.30 24.01
CA ILE A 210 -7.96 -0.53 25.26
C ILE A 210 -7.15 -1.42 26.20
N ALA A 211 -6.64 -2.55 25.72
CA ALA A 211 -5.81 -3.47 26.51
C ALA A 211 -4.56 -2.77 27.07
N ARG A 212 -3.86 -1.99 26.24
CA ARG A 212 -2.68 -1.25 26.68
C ARG A 212 -3.00 -0.20 27.74
N ARG A 213 -4.15 0.48 27.65
CA ARG A 213 -4.61 1.42 28.69
C ARG A 213 -4.91 0.71 30.01
N SER A 214 -5.56 -0.45 29.97
CA SER A 214 -5.79 -1.23 31.20
C SER A 214 -4.48 -1.67 31.83
N ASP A 215 -3.48 -2.08 31.05
CA ASP A 215 -2.16 -2.46 31.58
C ASP A 215 -1.43 -1.28 32.23
N LEU A 216 -1.49 -0.09 31.61
CA LEU A 216 -0.92 1.13 32.16
C LEU A 216 -1.63 1.56 33.46
N ALA A 217 -2.96 1.41 33.53
CA ALA A 217 -3.73 1.68 34.74
C ALA A 217 -3.41 0.68 35.87
N ALA A 218 -3.22 -0.59 35.54
CA ALA A 218 -2.83 -1.63 36.50
C ALA A 218 -1.39 -1.48 36.98
N SER A 219 -0.50 -0.96 36.13
CA SER A 219 0.92 -0.74 36.44
C SER A 219 1.19 0.60 37.13
N ALA A 220 0.22 1.52 37.13
CA ALA A 220 0.35 2.77 37.85
C ALA A 220 0.53 2.44 39.35
N PRO A 221 1.61 2.91 40.00
CA PRO A 221 1.81 2.66 41.43
C PRO A 221 0.54 3.12 42.13
N ALA A 222 -0.09 2.22 42.90
CA ALA A 222 -1.32 2.52 43.61
C ALA A 222 -1.10 3.83 44.37
N THR A 223 -1.62 4.92 43.82
CA THR A 223 -1.42 6.24 44.40
C THR A 223 -2.09 6.12 45.75
N ALA A 224 -1.27 6.02 46.81
CA ALA A 224 -1.76 5.78 48.16
C ALA A 224 -2.92 6.76 48.34
N PRO A 225 -4.14 6.26 48.67
CA PRO A 225 -5.33 7.09 48.71
C PRO A 225 -4.94 8.30 49.51
N ALA A 226 -4.85 9.45 48.84
CA ALA A 226 -4.35 10.65 49.48
C ALA A 226 -5.27 10.84 50.67
N THR A 227 -4.77 10.56 51.87
CA THR A 227 -5.50 10.73 53.11
C THR A 227 -5.74 12.22 53.13
N ARG A 228 -6.89 12.64 52.59
CA ARG A 228 -7.37 14.00 52.68
C ARG A 228 -7.57 14.19 54.17
N ALA A 229 -6.51 14.65 54.85
CA ALA A 229 -6.66 15.27 56.14
C ALA A 229 -7.80 16.29 55.96
N PRO A 230 -8.88 16.19 56.75
CA PRO A 230 -10.01 17.08 56.62
C PRO A 230 -9.46 18.50 56.60
N ALA A 231 -9.75 19.23 55.51
CA ALA A 231 -9.32 20.59 55.36
C ALA A 231 -9.76 21.34 56.63
N PRO A 232 -8.84 21.97 57.38
CA PRO A 232 -9.23 22.74 58.54
C PRO A 232 -10.23 23.79 58.07
N ALA A 233 -11.42 23.80 58.69
CA ALA A 233 -12.42 24.82 58.44
C ALA A 233 -11.79 26.17 58.80
N VAL A 234 -11.44 26.97 57.79
CA VAL A 234 -11.00 28.36 57.97
C VAL A 234 -12.27 29.23 57.96
N PRO A 235 -12.75 29.74 59.10
CA PRO A 235 -13.86 30.67 59.15
C PRO A 235 -13.32 32.06 58.81
N GLY A 236 -13.86 32.69 57.76
CA GLY A 236 -13.64 34.12 57.51
C GLY A 236 -12.55 34.47 56.49
N ALA A 237 -12.39 33.70 55.41
CA ALA A 237 -11.67 34.21 54.25
C ALA A 237 -12.49 35.33 53.57
N PRO A 238 -11.98 36.57 53.48
CA PRO A 238 -12.67 37.65 52.77
C PRO A 238 -12.87 37.26 51.30
N ARG A 239 -14.00 37.67 50.71
CA ARG A 239 -14.27 37.60 49.26
C ARG A 239 -13.03 38.08 48.50
N GLN A 240 -12.23 37.15 47.98
CA GLN A 240 -11.20 37.48 47.02
C GLN A 240 -11.92 38.03 45.78
N ALA A 241 -11.66 39.29 45.48
CA ALA A 241 -12.05 39.90 44.23
C ALA A 241 -11.53 39.02 43.08
N ALA A 242 -12.36 38.87 42.04
CA ALA A 242 -12.02 38.13 40.85
C ALA A 242 -10.60 38.55 40.39
N PRO A 243 -9.69 37.59 40.14
CA PRO A 243 -8.38 37.92 39.62
C PRO A 243 -8.57 38.71 38.31
N PRO A 244 -7.81 39.79 38.08
CA PRO A 244 -7.86 40.48 36.81
C PRO A 244 -7.55 39.45 35.72
N ALA A 245 -8.33 39.47 34.64
CA ALA A 245 -8.08 38.66 33.46
C ALA A 245 -6.65 38.94 32.98
N THR A 246 -5.71 38.08 33.37
CA THR A 246 -4.39 38.03 32.76
C THR A 246 -4.64 37.74 31.29
N ARG A 247 -4.31 38.71 30.43
CA ARG A 247 -4.15 38.48 28.99
C ARG A 247 -3.32 37.20 28.84
N PRO A 248 -3.67 36.31 27.89
CA PRO A 248 -2.79 35.20 27.55
C PRO A 248 -1.53 35.79 26.90
N ASP A 249 -0.56 36.15 27.75
CA ASP A 249 0.79 36.53 27.36
C ASP A 249 1.46 35.25 26.85
N GLY A 250 1.33 35.02 25.55
CA GLY A 250 1.74 33.78 24.90
C GLY A 250 1.05 33.51 23.56
N ALA A 251 0.14 34.37 23.11
CA ALA A 251 -0.26 34.37 21.71
C ALA A 251 0.97 34.77 20.87
N LEU A 252 1.62 33.78 20.26
CA LEU A 252 2.64 33.99 19.24
C LEU A 252 2.06 34.97 18.21
N SER A 253 2.85 35.96 17.81
CA SER A 253 2.47 36.85 16.73
C SER A 253 2.21 36.06 15.45
N GLN A 254 1.38 36.58 14.54
CA GLN A 254 1.11 35.95 13.25
C GLN A 254 2.41 35.68 12.47
N GLU A 255 3.40 36.57 12.56
CA GLU A 255 4.73 36.38 12.01
C GLU A 255 5.48 35.21 12.67
N GLU A 256 5.43 35.09 14.00
CA GLU A 256 6.04 33.94 14.69
C GLU A 256 5.33 32.63 14.35
N LEU A 257 4.01 32.58 14.22
CA LEU A 257 3.29 31.38 13.77
C LEU A 257 3.66 31.00 12.34
N THR A 258 3.75 31.98 11.44
CA THR A 258 4.10 31.72 10.04
C THR A 258 5.58 31.30 9.90
N ALA A 259 6.46 31.89 10.71
CA ALA A 259 7.89 31.51 10.79
C ALA A 259 8.11 30.16 11.49
N ARG A 260 7.26 29.80 12.46
CA ARG A 260 7.33 28.54 13.20
C ARG A 260 6.69 27.39 12.42
N TYR A 261 5.74 27.69 11.52
CA TYR A 261 5.02 26.71 10.71
C TYR A 261 5.06 26.99 9.19
N PRO A 262 6.26 27.18 8.59
CA PRO A 262 6.39 27.55 7.17
C PRO A 262 5.94 26.43 6.22
N ASN A 263 5.85 25.19 6.73
CA ASN A 263 5.44 23.99 6.02
C ASN A 263 4.32 23.27 6.78
N SER A 264 3.20 23.94 7.04
CA SER A 264 2.04 23.40 7.78
C SER A 264 1.26 22.33 6.98
N GLY A 265 1.96 21.31 6.48
CA GLY A 265 1.42 20.04 5.97
C GLY A 265 0.35 20.11 4.87
N PRO A 266 -0.22 18.96 4.48
CA PRO A 266 -1.33 18.87 3.53
C PRO A 266 -2.68 19.37 4.11
N ALA A 267 -2.73 19.76 5.39
CA ALA A 267 -3.95 20.17 6.10
C ALA A 267 -4.27 21.67 5.99
N LEU A 268 -3.29 22.52 5.67
CA LEU A 268 -3.52 23.97 5.50
C LEU A 268 -4.37 24.32 4.25
N PRO A 269 -4.16 23.70 3.07
CA PRO A 269 -4.95 24.03 1.88
C PRO A 269 -6.47 23.78 2.02
N PRO A 270 -6.94 22.65 2.63
CA PRO A 270 -8.36 22.45 2.92
C PRO A 270 -8.96 23.53 3.82
N LEU A 271 -8.25 23.93 4.89
CA LEU A 271 -8.72 25.00 5.79
C LEU A 271 -8.85 26.33 5.06
N GLN A 272 -7.86 26.70 4.25
CA GLN A 272 -7.89 27.94 3.46
C GLN A 272 -9.05 27.94 2.45
N GLN A 273 -9.30 26.80 1.79
CA GLN A 273 -10.44 26.65 0.88
C GLN A 273 -11.78 26.77 1.60
N CYS A 274 -11.92 26.15 2.77
CA CYS A 274 -13.13 26.27 3.59
C CYS A 274 -13.38 27.73 4.00
N LEU A 275 -12.38 28.40 4.58
CA LEU A 275 -12.51 29.78 5.06
C LEU A 275 -12.87 30.73 3.92
N ALA A 276 -12.23 30.61 2.76
CA ALA A 276 -12.55 31.41 1.58
C ALA A 276 -13.99 31.15 1.08
N GLY A 277 -14.44 29.90 1.10
CA GLY A 277 -15.82 29.54 0.74
C GLY A 277 -16.86 30.09 1.71
N ALA A 278 -16.63 29.92 3.01
CA ALA A 278 -17.53 30.39 4.07
C ALA A 278 -17.66 31.93 4.08
N MET A 279 -16.56 32.65 3.83
CA MET A 279 -16.58 34.11 3.73
C MET A 279 -17.37 34.60 2.52
N ARG A 280 -17.18 33.99 1.34
CA ARG A 280 -17.97 34.35 0.15
C ARG A 280 -19.46 34.12 0.38
N ALA A 281 -19.83 32.98 0.95
CA ALA A 281 -21.22 32.66 1.26
C ALA A 281 -21.83 33.62 2.30
N GLY A 282 -21.04 34.08 3.28
CA GLY A 282 -21.48 35.03 4.30
C GLY A 282 -21.69 36.46 3.78
N MET A 283 -20.99 36.85 2.72
CA MET A 283 -21.01 38.21 2.15
C MET A 283 -21.95 38.41 0.95
N ASP A 284 -22.77 37.41 0.59
CA ASP A 284 -23.71 37.48 -0.54
C ASP A 284 -24.77 38.60 -0.36
N GLY A 285 -24.37 39.84 -0.67
CA GLY A 285 -25.21 41.04 -0.77
C GLY A 285 -25.68 41.65 0.56
N ARG A 286 -25.27 41.13 1.73
CA ARG A 286 -25.67 41.67 3.04
C ARG A 286 -24.45 42.21 3.78
N MET A 287 -24.55 43.45 4.28
CA MET A 287 -23.57 43.98 5.23
C MET A 287 -23.74 43.26 6.57
N VAL A 288 -23.01 42.16 6.74
CA VAL A 288 -22.89 41.46 8.02
C VAL A 288 -21.76 42.12 8.82
N PRO A 289 -21.93 42.41 10.13
CA PRO A 289 -20.84 42.91 10.96
C PRO A 289 -19.63 41.99 10.88
N ARG A 290 -18.42 42.58 10.77
CA ARG A 290 -17.14 41.88 10.60
C ARG A 290 -16.98 40.70 11.58
N ASP A 291 -17.25 40.93 12.86
CA ASP A 291 -17.11 39.92 13.91
C ASP A 291 -18.09 38.75 13.75
N THR A 292 -19.28 39.02 13.21
CA THR A 292 -20.30 37.98 12.97
C THR A 292 -19.90 37.10 11.78
N ALA A 293 -19.35 37.68 10.72
CA ALA A 293 -18.83 36.94 9.58
C ALA A 293 -17.60 36.09 9.96
N LEU A 294 -16.70 36.63 10.79
CA LEU A 294 -15.55 35.90 11.31
C LEU A 294 -15.99 34.71 12.19
N ALA A 295 -16.91 34.93 13.13
CA ALA A 295 -17.39 33.85 14.00
C ALA A 295 -18.09 32.74 13.20
N ALA A 296 -18.96 33.11 12.23
CA ALA A 296 -19.67 32.16 11.40
C ALA A 296 -18.73 31.33 10.50
N SER A 297 -17.70 31.95 9.92
CA SER A 297 -16.72 31.24 9.08
C SER A 297 -15.85 30.28 9.90
N LEU A 298 -15.39 30.67 11.08
CA LEU A 298 -14.63 29.79 11.97
C LEU A 298 -15.48 28.60 12.47
N ASP A 299 -16.76 28.81 12.75
CA ASP A 299 -17.65 27.72 13.17
C ASP A 299 -17.98 26.77 12.02
N ALA A 300 -18.21 27.30 10.82
CA ALA A 300 -18.42 26.50 9.60
C ALA A 300 -17.19 25.62 9.26
N CYS A 301 -15.98 26.12 9.50
CA CYS A 301 -14.73 25.42 9.24
C CYS A 301 -14.14 24.69 10.46
N ARG A 302 -14.95 24.45 11.50
CA ARG A 302 -14.52 23.73 12.70
C ARG A 302 -13.89 22.35 12.39
N PRO A 303 -14.40 21.53 11.46
CA PRO A 303 -13.79 20.25 11.11
C PRO A 303 -12.35 20.38 10.59
N GLU A 304 -12.08 21.36 9.73
CA GLU A 304 -10.77 21.63 9.15
C GLU A 304 -9.81 22.19 10.21
N ILE A 305 -10.30 23.02 11.13
CA ILE A 305 -9.52 23.53 12.26
C ILE A 305 -9.11 22.38 13.20
N GLU A 306 -10.03 21.46 13.49
CA GLU A 306 -9.73 20.25 14.27
C GLU A 306 -8.73 19.33 13.56
N ALA A 307 -8.83 19.20 12.24
CA ALA A 307 -7.89 18.41 11.44
C ALA A 307 -6.47 19.01 11.48
N LEU A 308 -6.35 20.34 11.33
CA LEU A 308 -5.08 21.05 11.48
C LEU A 308 -4.52 20.91 12.91
N GLY A 309 -5.38 21.02 13.92
CA GLY A 309 -4.96 20.88 15.32
C GLY A 309 -4.36 19.50 15.63
N ARG A 310 -4.90 18.44 15.02
CA ARG A 310 -4.33 17.09 15.11
C ARG A 310 -3.01 16.98 14.35
N SER A 311 -2.90 17.56 13.14
CA SER A 311 -1.66 17.50 12.36
C SER A 311 -0.49 18.16 13.08
N LEU A 312 -0.72 19.33 13.70
CA LEU A 312 0.33 20.02 14.48
C LEU A 312 0.88 19.14 15.62
N VAL A 313 0.04 18.37 16.30
CA VAL A 313 0.50 17.45 17.34
C VAL A 313 1.23 16.25 16.75
N TRP A 314 0.74 15.74 15.63
CA TRP A 314 1.35 14.60 14.95
C TRP A 314 2.74 14.91 14.41
N ASP A 315 2.94 16.12 13.90
CA ASP A 315 4.22 16.66 13.43
C ASP A 315 5.17 17.00 14.58
N GLY A 316 4.75 16.79 15.84
CA GLY A 316 5.54 17.09 17.04
C GLY A 316 5.69 18.59 17.30
N LEU A 317 4.93 19.42 16.59
CA LEU A 317 4.95 20.88 16.73
C LEU A 317 4.24 21.34 18.00
N GLU A 318 3.19 20.61 18.40
CA GLU A 318 2.48 20.84 19.66
C GLU A 318 2.51 19.59 20.54
N PRO A 319 2.74 19.73 21.86
CA PRO A 319 2.96 18.59 22.74
C PRO A 319 1.67 17.89 23.18
N SER A 320 0.50 18.42 22.82
CA SER A 320 -0.81 17.90 23.22
C SER A 320 -1.91 18.38 22.29
N LEU A 321 -3.00 17.61 22.18
CA LEU A 321 -4.15 17.94 21.33
C LEU A 321 -4.81 19.27 21.67
N ASP A 322 -4.92 19.62 22.95
CA ASP A 322 -5.52 20.89 23.35
C ASP A 322 -4.68 22.09 22.86
N LYS A 323 -3.35 22.00 22.97
CA LYS A 323 -2.45 23.01 22.41
C LYS A 323 -2.48 23.03 20.87
N GLY A 324 -2.55 21.86 20.24
CA GLY A 324 -2.74 21.74 18.79
C GLY A 324 -4.02 22.43 18.31
N ARG A 325 -5.16 22.14 18.94
CA ARG A 325 -6.46 22.78 18.66
C ARG A 325 -6.38 24.29 18.84
N GLN A 326 -5.76 24.74 19.93
CA GLN A 326 -5.63 26.17 20.20
C GLN A 326 -4.73 26.86 19.16
N ALA A 327 -3.59 26.26 18.80
CA ALA A 327 -2.72 26.76 17.74
C ALA A 327 -3.44 26.80 16.38
N ALA A 328 -4.15 25.73 16.01
CA ALA A 328 -4.91 25.67 14.77
C ALA A 328 -6.03 26.72 14.71
N PHE A 329 -6.73 26.96 15.83
CA PHE A 329 -7.72 28.02 15.91
C PHE A 329 -7.10 29.42 15.70
N VAL A 330 -5.93 29.67 16.29
CA VAL A 330 -5.19 30.93 16.10
C VAL A 330 -4.78 31.11 14.63
N ILE A 331 -4.27 30.06 13.98
CA ILE A 331 -3.92 30.06 12.55
C ILE A 331 -5.15 30.36 11.68
N ALA A 332 -6.26 29.65 11.93
CA ALA A 332 -7.50 29.81 11.19
C ALA A 332 -8.07 31.22 11.33
N LYS A 333 -8.06 31.76 12.55
CA LYS A 333 -8.49 33.13 12.82
C LYS A 333 -7.65 34.15 12.05
N GLY A 334 -6.32 34.04 12.08
CA GLY A 334 -5.44 34.96 11.35
C GLY A 334 -5.66 34.92 9.83
N HIS A 335 -5.90 33.74 9.25
CA HIS A 335 -6.25 33.62 7.83
C HIS A 335 -7.62 34.23 7.51
N ALA A 336 -8.62 34.01 8.36
CA ALA A 336 -9.95 34.56 8.19
C ALA A 336 -9.96 36.09 8.30
N GLU A 337 -9.20 36.67 9.24
CA GLU A 337 -9.03 38.12 9.35
C GLU A 337 -8.36 38.72 8.11
N ALA A 338 -7.30 38.08 7.60
CA ALA A 338 -6.64 38.52 6.37
C ALA A 338 -7.56 38.48 5.13
N LEU A 339 -8.53 37.56 5.07
CA LEU A 339 -9.53 37.52 4.00
C LEU A 339 -10.58 38.64 4.10
N LEU A 340 -10.80 39.23 5.27
CA LEU A 340 -11.74 40.35 5.46
C LEU A 340 -11.12 41.70 5.11
N ASP A 341 -9.79 41.80 5.16
CA ASP A 341 -9.05 43.03 4.87
C ASP A 341 -8.74 43.20 3.37
N ASN A 342 -8.97 42.16 2.55
CA ASN A 342 -8.81 42.15 1.09
C ASN A 342 -10.17 42.22 0.39
#